data_AF-A0A8X6VYY0-F1
#
_entry.id   AF-A0A8X6VYY0-F1
#
_cell.length_a   1.000
_cell.length_b   1.000
_cell.length_c   1.000
_cell.angle_alpha   90.00
_cell.angle_beta   90.00
_cell.angle_gamma   90.00
#
_symmetry.space_group_name_H-M   'P 1'
#
loop_
_entity.id
_entity.type
_entity.pdbx_description
1 polymer ?
#
loop_
_entity_poly.entity_id
_entity_poly.type
_entity_poly.pdbx_seq_one_letter_code
_entity_poly.pdbx_strand_id
1 'polypeptide(L)' 'MMDRISICEDLAKRNEIDPFLKRMVTVDEKWVTYYNIVQKRSWSNRGEAAQMVAKPELTARKVLLRIWWD' A
#
# COMPACT_ATOMS: atom_id res chain seq x y z
N MET A 1 -8.82 -16.31 -10.51
CA MET A 1 -9.45 -16.33 -9.16
C MET A 1 -9.14 -17.65 -8.46
N MET A 2 -9.34 -18.79 -9.14
CA MET A 2 -9.02 -20.12 -8.61
C MET A 2 -7.54 -20.31 -8.24
N ASP A 3 -6.61 -19.77 -9.04
CA ASP A 3 -5.18 -19.93 -8.76
C ASP A 3 -4.76 -19.35 -7.42
N ARG A 4 -5.30 -18.16 -7.06
CA ARG A 4 -5.04 -17.54 -5.76
C ARG A 4 -5.58 -18.38 -4.62
N ILE A 5 -6.76 -19.00 -4.80
CA ILE A 5 -7.40 -19.84 -3.78
C ILE A 5 -6.58 -21.12 -3.57
N SER A 6 -6.24 -21.82 -4.66
CA SER A 6 -5.41 -23.03 -4.61
C SER A 6 -4.06 -22.79 -3.94
N ILE A 7 -3.36 -21.72 -4.31
CA ILE A 7 -2.07 -21.38 -3.70
C ILE A 7 -2.21 -21.09 -2.20
N CYS A 8 -3.26 -20.35 -1.79
CA CYS A 8 -3.51 -20.08 -0.38
C CYS A 8 -3.81 -21.36 0.41
N GLU A 9 -4.62 -22.28 -0.14
CA GLU A 9 -4.94 -23.56 0.49
C GLU A 9 -3.70 -24.44 0.67
N ASP A 10 -2.83 -24.53 -0.34
CA ASP A 10 -1.61 -25.32 -0.28
C ASP A 10 -0.61 -24.75 0.72
N LEU A 11 -0.44 -23.43 0.75
CA LEU A 11 0.43 -22.75 1.72
C LEU A 11 -0.10 -22.89 3.16
N ALA A 12 -1.42 -22.85 3.36
CA ALA A 12 -2.04 -23.07 4.66
C ALA A 12 -1.77 -24.48 5.18
N LYS A 13 -2.04 -25.51 4.36
CA LYS A 13 -1.77 -26.92 4.71
C LYS A 13 -0.29 -27.14 5.03
N ARG A 14 0.61 -26.54 4.24
CA ARG A 14 2.05 -26.61 4.50
C ARG A 14 2.40 -26.00 5.86
N ASN A 15 1.83 -24.85 6.21
CA ASN A 15 2.14 -24.19 7.48
C ASN A 15 1.60 -24.97 8.70
N GLU A 16 0.53 -25.76 8.55
CA GLU A 16 0.05 -26.67 9.59
C GLU A 16 1.02 -27.83 9.85
N ILE A 17 1.67 -28.35 8.80
CA ILE A 17 2.59 -29.49 8.88
C ILE A 17 4.01 -29.04 9.27
N ASP A 18 4.52 -27.99 8.63
CA ASP A 18 5.83 -27.40 8.85
C ASP A 18 5.69 -25.87 8.95
N PRO A 19 5.54 -25.32 10.17
CA PRO A 19 5.37 -23.88 10.37
C PRO A 19 6.55 -23.08 9.84
N PHE A 20 6.35 -22.37 8.72
CA PHE A 20 7.42 -21.67 8.01
C PHE A 20 7.34 -20.15 8.11
N LEU A 21 6.22 -19.59 8.62
CA LEU A 21 6.01 -18.14 8.66
C LEU A 21 7.10 -17.39 9.45
N LYS A 22 7.59 -17.97 10.56
CA LYS A 22 8.67 -17.36 11.37
C LYS A 22 10.04 -17.33 10.68
N ARG A 23 10.19 -18.02 9.56
CA ARG A 23 11.43 -18.06 8.76
C ARG A 23 11.30 -17.25 7.48
N MET A 24 10.14 -16.64 7.24
CA MET A 24 9.83 -15.96 6.00
C MET A 24 10.27 -14.50 6.07
N VAL A 25 11.31 -14.16 5.32
CA VAL A 25 11.64 -12.76 5.06
C VAL A 25 10.79 -12.30 3.88
N THR A 26 10.12 -11.17 4.05
CA THR A 26 9.33 -10.56 2.97
C THR A 26 10.01 -9.30 2.45
N VAL A 27 9.77 -8.99 1.19
CA VAL A 27 10.28 -7.81 0.51
C VAL A 27 9.14 -7.08 -0.15
N ASP A 28 9.16 -5.75 -0.07
CA ASP A 28 8.23 -4.90 -0.80
C ASP A 28 8.95 -3.69 -1.39
N GLU A 29 8.43 -3.22 -2.53
CA GLU A 29 8.89 -2.01 -3.20
C GLU A 29 7.77 -0.98 -3.25
N LYS A 30 8.05 0.23 -2.78
CA LYS A 30 7.07 1.32 -2.77
C LYS A 30 7.66 2.62 -3.27
N TRP A 31 6.97 3.26 -4.21
CA TRP A 31 7.27 4.63 -4.60
C TRP A 31 6.80 5.60 -3.50
N VAL A 32 7.72 6.39 -2.97
CA VAL A 32 7.45 7.44 -1.98
C VAL A 32 7.68 8.80 -2.62
N THR A 33 6.64 9.63 -2.64
CA THR A 33 6.70 11.03 -3.11
C THR A 33 7.21 11.94 -1.98
N TYR A 34 8.11 12.87 -2.28
CA TYR A 34 8.55 13.88 -1.29
C TYR A 34 7.39 14.76 -0.81
N TYR A 35 6.56 15.22 -1.74
CA TYR A 35 5.34 15.98 -1.44
C TYR A 35 4.13 15.05 -1.56
N ASN A 36 3.75 14.44 -0.44
CA ASN A 36 2.51 13.67 -0.38
C ASN A 36 1.34 14.63 -0.09
N ILE A 37 0.86 15.34 -1.12
CA ILE A 37 -0.31 16.21 -1.00
C ILE A 37 -1.54 15.32 -0.85
N VAL A 38 -1.93 15.09 0.40
CA VAL A 38 -3.17 14.40 0.73
C VAL A 38 -4.27 15.44 0.80
N GLN A 39 -5.26 15.35 -0.09
CA GLN A 39 -6.46 16.18 0.00
C GLN A 39 -7.21 15.83 1.29
N LYS A 40 -7.24 16.77 2.23
CA LYS A 40 -8.03 16.61 3.45
C LYS A 40 -9.52 16.77 3.12
N ARG A 41 -10.35 15.94 3.74
CA ARG A 41 -11.81 16.10 3.67
C ARG A 41 -12.20 17.36 4.43
N SER A 42 -12.70 18.36 3.73
CA SER A 42 -13.27 19.57 4.32
C SER A 42 -14.78 19.58 4.14
N TRP A 43 -15.53 19.89 5.19
CA TRP A 43 -16.95 20.23 5.09
C TRP A 43 -17.07 21.74 4.92
N SER A 44 -17.82 22.18 3.91
CA SER A 44 -18.12 23.59 3.65
C SER A 44 -19.60 23.84 3.88
N ASN A 45 -19.97 25.03 4.37
CA ASN A 45 -21.37 25.38 4.53
C ASN A 45 -22.05 25.58 3.17
N ARG A 46 -23.39 25.54 3.16
CA ARG A 46 -24.19 25.76 1.94
C ARG A 46 -23.92 27.17 1.40
N GLY A 47 -23.29 27.25 0.22
CA GLY A 47 -22.94 28.51 -0.46
C GLY A 47 -21.48 28.93 -0.32
N GLU A 48 -20.70 28.27 0.54
CA GLU A 48 -19.25 28.52 0.68
C GLU A 48 -18.45 27.62 -0.27
N ALA A 49 -17.44 28.20 -0.92
CA ALA A 49 -16.54 27.45 -1.79
C ALA A 49 -15.76 26.39 -1.00
N ALA A 50 -15.72 25.16 -1.49
CA ALA A 50 -14.92 24.10 -0.88
C ALA A 50 -13.42 24.44 -0.96
N GLN A 51 -12.64 24.01 0.03
CA GLN A 51 -11.18 24.17 -0.01
C GLN A 51 -10.62 23.41 -1.21
N MET A 52 -10.09 24.15 -2.19
CA MET A 52 -9.41 23.57 -3.34
C MET A 52 -7.96 23.27 -2.96
N VAL A 53 -7.60 21.99 -2.97
CA VAL A 53 -6.22 21.54 -2.89
C VAL A 53 -5.73 21.31 -4.32
N ALA A 54 -4.61 21.92 -4.70
CA ALA A 54 -4.01 21.71 -6.01
C ALA A 54 -3.68 20.23 -6.21
N LYS A 55 -4.00 19.70 -7.40
CA LYS A 55 -3.69 18.32 -7.75
C LYS A 55 -2.17 18.13 -7.72
N PRO A 56 -1.63 17.09 -7.09
CA PRO A 56 -0.19 16.85 -7.11
C PRO A 56 0.27 16.66 -8.55
N GLU A 57 1.36 17.34 -8.91
CA GLU A 57 1.99 17.19 -10.23
C GLU A 57 2.42 15.74 -10.46
N LEU A 58 2.18 15.22 -11.66
CA LEU A 58 2.58 13.85 -12.05
C LEU A 58 4.10 13.64 -11.97
N THR A 59 4.85 14.74 -12.11
CA THR A 59 6.32 14.83 -12.06
C THR A 59 6.85 15.15 -10.66
N ALA A 60 6.09 14.87 -9.61
CA ALA A 60 6.59 14.99 -8.25
C ALA A 60 7.88 14.17 -8.08
N ARG A 61 8.88 14.72 -7.38
CA ARG A 61 10.09 13.97 -7.02
C ARG A 61 9.66 12.73 -6.23
N LYS A 62 10.07 11.55 -6.69
CA LYS A 62 9.80 10.25 -6.07
C LYS A 62 11.11 9.53 -5.80
N VAL A 63 11.10 8.73 -4.74
CA VAL A 63 12.17 7.77 -4.43
C VAL A 63 11.55 6.38 -4.39
N LEU A 64 12.24 5.39 -4.92
CA LEU A 64 11.86 3.98 -4.76
C LEU A 64 12.41 3.48 -3.43
N LEU A 65 11.52 3.10 -2.53
CA LEU A 65 11.86 2.45 -1.27
C LEU A 65 11.77 0.94 -1.46
N ARG A 66 12.83 0.22 -1.08
CA ARG A 66 12.88 -1.24 -1.03
C ARG A 66 13.11 -1.65 0.41
N ILE A 67 12.20 -2.43 0.98
CA ILE A 67 12.28 -2.85 2.40
C ILE A 67 12.26 -4.37 2.46
N TRP A 68 13.06 -4.91 3.37
CA TRP A 68 13.04 -6.31 3.77
C TRP A 68 12.69 -6.36 5.26
N TRP A 69 11.78 -7.25 5.67
CA TRP A 69 11.49 -7.49 7.09
C TRP A 69 11.26 -8.98 7.36
N ASP A 70 11.64 -9.41 8.57
CA ASP A 70 11.44 -10.77 9.10
C ASP A 70 10.21 -10.86 10.02
#